data_AF-A0A0E3MAW3-F1
#
_entry.id   AF-A0A0E3MAW3-F1
#
_cell.length_a   1.000
_cell.length_b   1.000
_cell.length_c   1.000
_cell.angle_alpha   90.00
_cell.angle_beta   90.00
_cell.angle_gamma   90.00
#
_symmetry.space_group_name_H-M   'P 1'
#
loop_
_entity.id
_entity.type
_entity.pdbx_description
1 polymer ?
#
loop_
_entity_poly.entity_id
_entity_poly.type
_entity_poly.pdbx_seq_one_letter_code
_entity_poly.pdbx_strand_id
1 'polypeptide(L)'
;MKVVKYNLKAKIERAGRDPITIERKFRKLVNARKFIDEVVGEDQVKCTPLSKSETLITKQCEGDQVKYFFEITIERIKKPKKEEKPEKEEKKQEQGTTP
;
A
#
# COMPACT_ATOMS: atom_id res chain seq x y z
N MET A 1 -0.61 18.42 5.51
CA MET A 1 -0.45 17.02 5.94
C MET A 1 -0.14 16.15 4.74
N LYS A 2 1.05 15.56 4.71
CA LYS A 2 1.45 14.51 3.77
C LYS A 2 0.84 13.21 4.32
N VAL A 3 -0.15 12.66 3.65
CA VAL A 3 -0.77 11.39 4.07
C VAL A 3 0.05 10.28 3.45
N VAL A 4 0.66 9.45 4.30
CA VAL A 4 1.35 8.23 3.88
C VAL A 4 0.42 7.07 4.16
N LYS A 5 0.09 6.30 3.11
CA LYS A 5 -0.65 5.06 3.23
C LYS A 5 0.34 3.90 3.07
N TYR A 6 0.13 2.85 3.86
CA TYR A 6 0.92 1.63 3.82
C TYR A 6 -0.02 0.50 3.44
N ASN A 7 0.13 -0.04 2.24
CA ASN A 7 -0.63 -1.21 1.80
C ASN A 7 0.21 -2.44 2.08
N LEU A 8 -0.21 -3.26 3.04
CA LEU A 8 0.42 -4.52 3.37
C LEU A 8 -0.29 -5.65 2.62
N LYS A 9 0.50 -6.49 1.96
CA LYS A 9 0.09 -7.73 1.32
C LYS A 9 0.88 -8.86 1.96
N ALA A 10 0.18 -9.77 2.61
CA ALA A 10 0.73 -11.00 3.17
C ALA A 10 0.33 -12.17 2.28
N LYS A 11 1.28 -12.95 1.80
CA LYS A 11 1.03 -14.24 1.18
C LYS A 11 1.49 -15.33 2.14
N ILE A 12 0.63 -16.30 2.38
CA ILE A 12 0.85 -17.41 3.30
C ILE A 12 0.75 -18.70 2.48
N GLU A 13 1.84 -19.41 2.35
CA GLU A 13 1.90 -20.70 1.67
C GLU A 13 2.07 -21.78 2.75
N ARG A 14 1.13 -22.71 2.86
CA ARG A 14 1.20 -23.83 3.81
C ARG A 14 1.26 -25.13 3.03
N ALA A 15 2.11 -26.07 3.46
CA ALA A 15 2.20 -27.37 2.84
C ALA A 15 0.82 -28.07 2.87
N GLY A 16 0.30 -28.45 1.71
CA GLY A 16 -1.00 -29.12 1.58
C GLY A 16 -2.24 -28.22 1.63
N ARG A 17 -2.09 -26.89 1.56
CA ARG A 17 -3.21 -25.95 1.41
C ARG A 17 -2.94 -24.93 0.32
N ASP A 18 -4.02 -24.36 -0.23
CA ASP A 18 -3.93 -23.28 -1.19
C ASP A 18 -3.29 -22.01 -0.56
N PRO A 19 -2.52 -21.24 -1.35
CA PRO A 19 -1.89 -20.02 -0.87
C PRO A 19 -2.94 -18.96 -0.50
N ILE A 20 -2.83 -18.44 0.72
CA ILE A 20 -3.73 -17.41 1.24
C ILE A 20 -3.08 -16.05 1.04
N THR A 21 -3.81 -15.11 0.44
CA THR A 21 -3.36 -13.72 0.33
C THR A 21 -4.25 -12.81 1.18
N ILE A 22 -3.63 -12.03 2.06
CA ILE A 22 -4.29 -11.07 2.93
C ILE A 22 -3.79 -9.67 2.58
N GLU A 23 -4.69 -8.76 2.23
CA GLU A 23 -4.37 -7.37 1.93
C GLU A 23 -4.99 -6.44 2.98
N ARG A 24 -4.16 -5.57 3.58
CA ARG A 24 -4.58 -4.61 4.60
C ARG A 24 -3.95 -3.25 4.39
N LYS A 25 -4.72 -2.19 4.64
CA LYS A 25 -4.26 -0.81 4.50
C LYS A 25 -4.08 -0.17 5.86
N PHE A 26 -2.94 0.44 6.09
CA PHE A 26 -2.57 1.09 7.35
C PHE A 26 -2.20 2.56 7.13
N ARG A 27 -2.53 3.41 8.10
CA ARG A 27 -2.11 4.82 8.13
C ARG A 27 -0.75 5.05 8.78
N LYS A 28 -0.24 4.05 9.52
CA LYS A 28 1.03 4.10 10.24
C LYS A 28 1.80 2.80 10.00
N LEU A 29 3.11 2.91 9.72
CA LEU A 29 4.00 1.76 9.53
C LEU A 29 4.00 0.81 10.75
N VAL A 30 3.93 1.37 11.95
CA VAL A 30 3.94 0.59 13.20
C VAL A 30 2.78 -0.41 13.24
N ASN A 31 1.61 -0.05 12.73
CA ASN A 31 0.46 -0.96 12.70
C ASN A 31 0.66 -2.09 11.68
N ALA A 32 1.28 -1.79 10.53
CA ALA A 32 1.63 -2.81 9.55
C ALA A 32 2.65 -3.81 10.13
N ARG A 33 3.64 -3.32 10.90
CA ARG A 33 4.61 -4.21 11.57
C ARG A 33 3.96 -5.08 12.65
N LYS A 34 3.10 -4.50 13.49
CA LYS A 34 2.34 -5.26 14.49
C LYS A 34 1.54 -6.40 13.85
N PHE A 35 0.85 -6.11 12.74
CA PHE A 35 0.12 -7.13 12.01
C PHE A 35 1.03 -8.27 11.52
N ILE A 36 2.23 -7.96 11.01
CA ILE A 36 3.19 -9.00 10.63
C ILE A 36 3.60 -9.81 11.84
N ASP A 37 3.97 -9.17 12.95
CA ASP A 37 4.41 -9.86 14.15
C ASP A 37 3.28 -10.70 14.78
N GLU A 38 2.01 -10.28 14.65
CA GLU A 38 0.83 -11.07 15.05
C GLU A 38 0.66 -12.32 14.15
N VAL A 39 0.73 -12.16 12.82
CA VAL A 39 0.57 -13.29 11.87
C VAL A 39 1.71 -14.30 11.99
N VAL A 40 2.92 -13.82 12.23
CA VAL A 40 4.13 -14.65 12.32
C VAL A 40 4.30 -15.23 13.72
N GLY A 41 3.93 -14.49 14.77
CA GLY A 41 4.17 -14.86 16.17
C GLY A 41 3.41 -16.10 16.63
N GLU A 42 2.39 -16.53 15.89
CA GLU A 42 1.69 -17.79 16.13
C GLU A 42 2.51 -19.02 15.71
N ASP A 43 3.48 -18.86 14.79
CA ASP A 43 4.27 -19.95 14.24
C ASP A 43 5.77 -19.78 14.58
N GLN A 44 6.47 -20.89 14.87
CA GLN A 44 7.93 -20.88 15.04
C GLN A 44 8.64 -20.75 13.68
N VAL A 45 8.62 -19.55 13.10
CA VAL A 45 9.22 -19.27 11.78
C VAL A 45 10.47 -18.40 11.88
N LYS A 46 11.43 -18.63 10.98
CA LYS A 46 12.62 -17.81 10.83
C LYS A 46 12.35 -16.69 9.85
N CYS A 47 12.43 -15.44 10.31
CA CYS A 47 12.25 -14.27 9.46
C CYS A 47 13.57 -13.75 8.90
N THR A 48 13.56 -13.37 7.63
CA THR A 48 14.64 -12.60 7.01
C THR A 48 14.68 -11.18 7.57
N PRO A 49 15.85 -10.53 7.55
CA PRO A 49 15.96 -9.13 7.92
C PRO A 49 15.06 -8.27 7.03
N LEU A 50 14.42 -7.27 7.65
CA LEU A 50 13.43 -6.44 7.00
C LEU A 50 14.11 -5.55 5.93
N SER A 51 13.82 -5.85 4.66
CA SER A 51 14.36 -5.12 3.51
C SER A 51 13.53 -3.85 3.28
N LYS A 52 14.20 -2.71 3.13
CA LYS A 52 13.55 -1.41 2.92
C LYS A 52 14.10 -0.76 1.66
N SER A 53 13.20 -0.49 0.74
CA SER A 53 13.39 0.36 -0.44
C SER A 53 12.62 1.67 -0.25
N GLU A 54 12.80 2.64 -1.16
CA GLU A 54 12.18 3.97 -1.04
C GLU A 54 10.64 3.95 -0.92
N THR A 55 10.00 2.99 -1.57
CA THR A 55 8.54 2.85 -1.68
C THR A 55 8.03 1.47 -1.28
N LEU A 56 8.90 0.54 -0.91
CA LEU A 56 8.55 -0.86 -0.63
C LEU A 56 9.30 -1.35 0.60
N ILE A 57 8.62 -2.09 1.46
CA ILE A 57 9.25 -2.79 2.58
C ILE A 57 8.84 -4.25 2.47
N THR A 58 9.80 -5.16 2.42
CA THR A 58 9.53 -6.59 2.35
C THR A 58 10.11 -7.33 3.55
N LYS A 59 9.41 -8.37 3.98
CA LYS A 59 9.86 -9.31 5.01
C LYS A 59 9.35 -10.68 4.64
N GLN A 60 10.23 -11.67 4.65
CA GLN A 60 9.86 -13.06 4.39
C GLN A 60 10.12 -13.85 5.66
N CYS A 61 9.23 -14.75 6.03
CA CYS A 61 9.44 -15.68 7.13
C CYS A 61 9.17 -17.10 6.66
N GLU A 62 10.01 -18.04 7.06
CA GLU A 62 9.93 -19.42 6.63
C GLU A 62 9.99 -20.34 7.86
N GLY A 63 9.02 -21.22 7.98
CA GLY A 63 9.00 -22.34 8.93
C GLY A 63 8.99 -23.67 8.19
N ASP A 64 8.99 -24.76 8.95
CA ASP A 64 9.09 -26.12 8.39
C ASP A 64 7.99 -26.46 7.38
N GLN A 65 6.78 -25.93 7.55
CA GLN A 65 5.63 -26.21 6.67
C GLN A 65 4.89 -24.96 6.20
N VAL A 66 5.42 -23.77 6.49
CA VAL A 66 4.75 -22.51 6.17
C VAL A 66 5.73 -21.44 5.71
N LYS A 67 5.38 -20.73 4.63
CA LYS A 67 6.11 -19.56 4.12
C LYS A 67 5.21 -18.35 4.17
N TYR A 68 5.73 -17.29 4.76
CA TYR A 68 5.10 -15.98 4.87
C TYR A 68 5.88 -14.98 4.03
N PHE A 69 5.21 -14.32 3.09
CA PHE A 69 5.76 -13.21 2.33
C PHE A 69 4.96 -11.96 2.62
N PHE A 70 5.60 -10.96 3.24
CA PHE A 70 5.00 -9.67 3.53
C PHE A 70 5.61 -8.60 2.63
N GLU A 71 4.75 -7.87 1.96
CA GLU A 71 5.08 -6.72 1.12
C GLU A 71 4.28 -5.52 1.61
N ILE A 72 4.97 -4.43 1.95
CA ILE A 72 4.36 -3.17 2.37
C ILE A 72 4.72 -2.09 1.36
N THR A 73 3.74 -1.69 0.56
CA THR A 73 3.88 -0.60 -0.40
C THR A 73 3.55 0.73 0.27
N ILE A 74 4.48 1.68 0.19
CA ILE A 74 4.39 3.01 0.77
C ILE A 74 3.86 3.97 -0.29
N GLU A 75 2.57 4.29 -0.22
CA GLU A 75 1.96 5.31 -1.05
C GLU A 75 2.07 6.67 -0.37
N ARG A 76 2.92 7.53 -0.94
CA ARG A 76 3.00 8.94 -0.53
C ARG A 76 2.05 9.75 -1.40
N ILE A 77 0.92 10.16 -0.84
CA ILE A 77 0.06 11.15 -1.50
C ILE A 77 0.79 12.48 -1.38
N LYS A 78 1.58 12.83 -2.40
CA LYS A 78 1.90 14.23 -2.64
C LYS A 78 0.56 14.90 -2.90
N LYS A 79 0.20 15.90 -2.09
CA LYS A 79 -0.85 16.82 -2.53
C LYS A 79 -0.43 17.26 -3.94
N PRO A 80 -1.31 17.22 -4.96
CA PRO A 80 -1.02 18.02 -6.13
C PRO A 80 -0.71 19.42 -5.59
N LYS A 81 0.48 19.96 -5.93
CA LYS A 81 0.60 21.42 -5.91
C LYS A 81 -0.62 21.87 -6.69
N LYS A 82 -1.39 22.83 -6.16
CA LYS A 82 -2.40 23.51 -6.98
C LYS A 82 -1.62 23.96 -8.22
N GLU A 83 -1.76 23.22 -9.33
CA GLU A 83 -1.58 23.82 -10.63
C GLU A 83 -2.62 24.93 -10.63
N GLU A 84 -2.10 26.16 -10.69
CA GLU A 84 -2.86 27.30 -11.16
C GLU A 84 -3.76 26.83 -12.28
N LYS A 85 -5.07 27.04 -12.12
CA LYS A 85 -6.02 26.94 -13.22
C LYS A 85 -5.54 27.95 -14.28
N PRO A 86 -5.11 27.54 -15.48
CA PRO A 86 -5.11 28.45 -16.60
C PRO A 86 -6.56 28.61 -17.04
N GLU A 87 -6.96 29.88 -17.19
CA GLU A 87 -8.03 30.39 -18.03
C GLU A 87 -9.15 29.44 -18.48
N LYS A 88 -10.34 29.68 -17.93
CA LYS A 88 -11.58 29.59 -18.72
C LYS A 88 -11.53 30.69 -19.78
N GLU A 89 -10.97 30.38 -20.93
CA GLU A 89 -11.25 31.09 -22.16
C GLU A 89 -11.89 30.11 -23.15
N GLU A 90 -13.21 29.96 -23.05
CA GLU A 90 -14.01 29.56 -24.20
C GLU A 90 -15.24 30.47 -24.25
N LYS A 91 -15.00 31.60 -24.91
CA LYS A 91 -15.88 32.35 -25.80
C LYS A 91 -17.39 32.21 -25.60
N LYS A 92 -17.90 33.27 -25.01
CA LYS A 92 -19.11 33.97 -25.47
C LYS A 92 -18.90 34.41 -26.94
N GLN A 93 -19.56 33.72 -27.89
CA GLN A 93 -19.99 34.26 -29.18
C GLN A 93 -21.44 33.78 -29.33
N GLU A 94 -22.40 34.60 -28.93
CA GLU A 94 -23.12 35.49 -29.85
C GLU A 94 -23.72 34.74 -31.03
N GLN A 95 -25.01 34.42 -30.90
CA GLN A 95 -25.99 34.86 -31.88
C GLN A 95 -27.17 35.47 -31.12
N GLY A 96 -27.32 36.80 -31.24
CA GLY A 96 -28.62 37.44 -31.17
C GLY A 96 -29.58 36.77 -32.18
N THR A 97 -30.88 36.95 -32.13
CA THR A 97 -31.54 38.24 -32.26
C THR A 97 -33.03 38.01 -31.94
N THR A 98 -33.64 38.91 -31.18
CA THR A 98 -35.09 39.20 -31.25
C THR A 98 -35.47 39.59 -32.69
N PRO A 99 -36.71 39.34 -33.13
CA PRO A 99 -37.87 40.16 -32.75
C PRO A 99 -38.98 39.40 -32.01
#